data_AF-A0A2S2P443-F1
#
_entry.id   AF-A0A2S2P443-F1
#
_cell.length_a   1.000
_cell.length_b   1.000
_cell.length_c   1.000
_cell.angle_alpha   90.00
_cell.angle_beta   90.00
_cell.angle_gamma   90.00
#
_symmetry.space_group_name_H-M   'P 1'
#
loop_
_entity.id
_entity.type
_entity.pdbx_description
1 polymer ?
#
loop_
_entity_poly.entity_id
_entity_poly.type
_entity_poly.pdbx_seq_one_letter_code
_entity_poly.pdbx_strand_id
1 'polypeptide(L)'
;LSRHSSDYLKEILLNILKKYDINKNQVYSITCDNGANIVKMVKIFNENTEDQESEEESEDESEDESEEVTNIVNDDFDLSENAINAIVSETNITSNVDMLQDEVVTALNNNYEVNGITQCIRCSVHTFQLCVESGMKEPLIQKLLTKTRKVVKVLRTRSYAA
;
A
#
# COMPACT_ATOMS: atom_id res chain seq x y z
N LEU A 1 -27.56 -3.31 -3.28
CA LEU A 1 -26.13 -3.42 -2.95
C LEU A 1 -25.87 -2.82 -1.56
N SER A 2 -25.01 -3.45 -0.76
CA SER A 2 -24.55 -2.88 0.51
C SER A 2 -23.80 -1.57 0.25
N ARG A 3 -24.14 -0.48 0.97
CA ARG A 3 -23.50 0.84 0.83
C ARG A 3 -22.01 0.88 1.15
N HIS A 4 -21.41 -0.24 1.52
CA HIS A 4 -20.01 -0.36 1.90
C HIS A 4 -19.32 -1.58 1.27
N SER A 5 -19.88 -2.20 0.22
CA SER A 5 -19.16 -3.28 -0.49
C SER A 5 -17.94 -2.75 -1.24
N SER A 6 -16.98 -3.63 -1.51
CA SER A 6 -15.79 -3.28 -2.31
C SER A 6 -16.16 -2.73 -3.69
N ASP A 7 -17.15 -3.33 -4.36
CA ASP A 7 -17.60 -2.90 -5.70
C ASP A 7 -18.18 -1.49 -5.68
N TYR A 8 -19.00 -1.20 -4.68
CA TYR A 8 -19.60 0.13 -4.52
C TYR A 8 -18.53 1.19 -4.22
N LEU A 9 -17.53 0.86 -3.40
CA LEU A 9 -16.40 1.74 -3.13
C LEU A 9 -15.55 1.97 -4.39
N LYS A 10 -15.32 0.93 -5.21
CA LYS A 10 -14.64 1.05 -6.51
C LYS A 10 -15.39 1.98 -7.45
N GLU A 11 -16.72 1.83 -7.54
CA GLU A 11 -17.57 2.69 -8.37
C GLU A 11 -17.49 4.16 -7.94
N ILE A 12 -17.55 4.43 -6.63
CA ILE A 12 -17.37 5.79 -6.10
C ILE A 12 -16.00 6.34 -6.48
N LEU A 13 -14.93 5.56 -6.28
CA LEU A 13 -13.57 5.98 -6.59
C LEU A 13 -13.43 6.33 -8.08
N LEU A 14 -13.89 5.46 -8.98
CA LEU A 14 -13.87 5.71 -10.43
C LEU A 14 -14.66 6.95 -10.83
N ASN A 15 -15.83 7.18 -10.21
CA ASN A 15 -16.62 8.40 -10.43
C ASN A 15 -15.88 9.66 -9.97
N ILE A 16 -15.14 9.59 -8.86
CA ILE A 16 -14.31 10.70 -8.37
C ILE A 16 -13.13 10.94 -9.31
N LEU A 17 -12.41 9.91 -9.73
CA LEU A 17 -11.30 10.04 -10.68
C LEU A 17 -11.75 10.69 -12.00
N LYS A 18 -12.87 10.22 -12.55
CA LYS A 18 -13.51 10.79 -13.75
C LYS A 18 -13.88 12.26 -13.57
N LYS A 19 -14.37 12.66 -12.38
CA LYS A 19 -14.71 14.05 -12.08
C LYS A 19 -13.50 14.99 -12.18
N TYR A 20 -12.30 14.49 -11.88
CA TYR A 20 -11.06 15.26 -11.92
C TYR A 20 -10.20 14.98 -13.15
N ASP A 21 -10.72 14.23 -14.14
CA ASP A 21 -10.00 13.83 -15.34
C ASP A 21 -8.68 13.09 -15.04
N ILE A 22 -8.70 12.26 -13.99
CA ILE A 22 -7.56 11.42 -13.59
C ILE A 22 -7.80 10.01 -14.12
N ASN A 23 -6.86 9.49 -14.89
CA ASN A 23 -6.87 8.11 -15.33
C ASN A 23 -6.53 7.18 -14.15
N LYS A 24 -7.19 6.01 -14.09
CA LYS A 24 -6.91 4.94 -13.12
C LYS A 24 -5.40 4.67 -12.99
N ASN A 25 -4.68 4.60 -14.11
CA ASN A 25 -3.25 4.27 -14.17
C ASN A 25 -2.35 5.36 -13.57
N GLN A 26 -2.88 6.58 -13.35
CA GLN A 26 -2.18 7.65 -12.66
C GLN A 26 -2.27 7.55 -11.13
N VAL A 27 -3.07 6.63 -10.60
CA VAL A 27 -3.17 6.38 -9.16
C VAL A 27 -2.01 5.50 -8.72
N TYR A 28 -0.98 6.13 -8.14
CA TYR A 28 0.21 5.43 -7.66
C TYR A 28 -0.06 4.57 -6.41
N SER A 29 -0.76 5.13 -5.42
CA SER A 29 -1.09 4.42 -4.19
C SER A 29 -2.38 4.92 -3.56
N ILE A 30 -3.01 4.05 -2.77
CA ILE A 30 -4.18 4.35 -1.95
C ILE A 30 -3.82 4.04 -0.50
N THR A 31 -3.88 5.05 0.36
CA THR A 31 -3.73 4.86 1.81
C THR A 31 -5.09 4.60 2.44
N CYS A 32 -5.29 3.42 3.05
CA CYS A 32 -6.57 3.03 3.65
C CYS A 32 -6.37 2.32 5.00
N ASP A 33 -7.45 2.20 5.79
CA ASP A 33 -7.43 1.39 7.01
C ASP A 33 -7.42 -0.12 6.70
N ASN A 34 -7.49 -0.96 7.75
CA ASN A 34 -7.51 -2.42 7.56
C ASN A 34 -8.91 -2.97 7.27
N GLY A 35 -9.90 -2.14 6.92
CA GLY A 35 -11.25 -2.57 6.61
C GLY A 35 -11.27 -3.54 5.42
N ALA A 36 -11.85 -4.72 5.61
CA ALA A 36 -11.86 -5.78 4.59
C ALA A 36 -12.37 -5.28 3.23
N ASN A 37 -13.45 -4.49 3.22
CA ASN A 37 -14.06 -4.01 1.98
C ASN A 37 -13.19 -2.97 1.26
N ILE A 38 -12.46 -2.10 1.97
CA ILE A 38 -11.60 -1.10 1.32
C ILE A 38 -10.32 -1.74 0.79
N VAL A 39 -9.80 -2.77 1.48
CA VAL A 39 -8.67 -3.58 1.00
C VAL A 39 -9.05 -4.38 -0.24
N LYS A 40 -10.20 -5.08 -0.20
CA LYS A 40 -10.72 -5.80 -1.38
C LYS A 40 -10.97 -4.83 -2.54
N MET A 41 -11.48 -3.63 -2.26
CA MET A 41 -11.66 -2.59 -3.27
C MET A 41 -10.36 -2.25 -4.01
N VAL A 42 -9.23 -2.09 -3.32
CA VAL A 42 -7.95 -1.80 -4.00
C VAL A 42 -7.47 -3.00 -4.84
N LYS A 43 -7.72 -4.23 -4.38
CA LYS A 43 -7.42 -5.44 -5.18
C LYS A 43 -8.21 -5.45 -6.49
N ILE A 44 -9.54 -5.34 -6.41
CA ILE A 44 -10.42 -5.30 -7.59
C ILE A 44 -10.25 -4.02 -8.40
N PHE A 45 -9.70 -2.96 -7.81
CA PHE A 45 -9.31 -1.75 -8.53
C PHE A 45 -8.18 -2.09 -9.48
N ASN A 46 -7.18 -2.88 -9.08
CA ASN A 46 -6.03 -3.24 -9.92
C ASN A 46 -6.37 -4.24 -11.03
N GLU A 47 -7.38 -5.09 -10.86
CA GLU A 47 -7.83 -6.02 -11.90
C GLU A 47 -8.14 -5.30 -13.22
N ASN A 48 -7.64 -5.85 -14.33
CA ASN A 48 -7.94 -5.36 -15.66
C ASN A 48 -9.42 -5.61 -15.95
N THR A 49 -10.12 -4.57 -16.39
CA THR A 49 -11.56 -4.63 -16.70
C THR A 49 -11.89 -5.55 -17.89
N GLU A 50 -10.89 -6.15 -18.53
CA GLU A 50 -11.04 -7.00 -19.72
C GLU A 50 -11.19 -8.50 -19.39
N ASP A 51 -10.87 -8.94 -18.17
CA ASP A 51 -10.92 -10.36 -17.79
C ASP A 51 -12.17 -10.72 -16.96
N GLN A 52 -13.36 -10.29 -17.40
CA GLN A 52 -14.62 -10.83 -16.88
C GLN A 52 -15.08 -12.02 -17.72
N GLU A 53 -14.27 -13.07 -17.78
CA GLU A 53 -14.80 -14.43 -17.92
C GLU A 53 -14.69 -15.11 -16.55
N SER A 54 -15.86 -15.48 -16.03
CA SER A 54 -16.13 -16.14 -14.76
C SER A 54 -15.02 -17.09 -14.26
N GLU A 55 -14.32 -16.68 -13.21
CA GLU A 55 -13.63 -17.61 -12.32
C GLU A 55 -14.21 -17.47 -10.90
N GLU A 56 -14.77 -18.57 -10.42
CA GLU A 56 -15.29 -18.71 -9.06
C GLU A 56 -14.12 -18.56 -8.07
N GLU A 57 -14.19 -17.59 -7.16
CA GLU A 57 -13.18 -17.32 -6.14
C GLU A 57 -12.95 -18.57 -5.26
N SER A 58 -11.84 -19.29 -5.47
CA SER A 58 -11.25 -20.15 -4.43
C SER A 58 -10.40 -19.28 -3.51
N GLU A 59 -10.73 -19.29 -2.22
CA GLU A 59 -9.95 -18.65 -1.15
C GLU A 59 -8.58 -19.32 -1.05
N ASP A 60 -7.54 -18.66 -1.58
CA ASP A 60 -6.14 -19.04 -1.34
C ASP A 60 -5.44 -17.88 -0.60
N GLU A 61 -5.19 -18.11 0.70
CA GLU A 61 -4.31 -17.28 1.51
C GLU A 61 -2.87 -17.69 1.22
N SER A 62 -2.21 -17.02 0.26
CA SER A 62 -0.76 -17.14 0.12
C SER A 62 -0.05 -16.05 0.93
N GLU A 63 0.77 -16.55 1.83
CA GLU A 63 1.63 -15.82 2.76
C GLU A 63 2.74 -15.06 2.02
N ASP A 64 3.13 -13.96 2.64
CA ASP A 64 4.19 -13.02 2.29
C ASP A 64 5.57 -13.72 2.22
N GLU A 65 6.03 -14.10 1.01
CA GLU A 65 7.43 -14.47 0.79
C GLU A 65 8.27 -13.20 0.53
N SER A 66 8.81 -12.65 1.61
CA SER A 66 9.92 -11.70 1.54
C SER A 66 11.21 -12.47 1.21
N GLU A 67 11.74 -12.31 -0.01
CA GLU A 67 13.10 -12.79 -0.32
C GLU A 67 14.13 -11.98 0.46
N GLU A 68 14.74 -12.61 1.48
CA GLU A 68 15.99 -12.17 2.07
C GLU A 68 17.14 -12.43 1.09
N VAL A 69 17.67 -11.38 0.45
CA VAL A 69 18.99 -11.48 -0.19
C VAL A 69 20.05 -11.21 0.87
N THR A 70 20.65 -12.28 1.38
CA THR A 70 21.77 -12.24 2.32
C THR A 70 23.12 -12.08 1.60
N ASN A 71 23.93 -11.17 2.13
CA ASN A 71 25.40 -11.13 2.14
C ASN A 71 26.18 -11.13 0.81
N ILE A 72 26.73 -9.96 0.46
CA ILE A 72 28.12 -9.89 -0.02
C ILE A 72 28.93 -8.97 0.91
N VAL A 73 30.08 -9.51 1.28
CA VAL A 73 31.06 -9.14 2.29
C VAL A 73 31.63 -7.73 2.10
N ASN A 74 31.92 -7.03 3.21
CA ASN A 74 32.74 -5.83 3.24
C ASN A 74 34.12 -6.08 2.62
N ASP A 75 34.59 -5.19 1.74
CA ASP A 75 36.00 -4.80 1.75
C ASP A 75 36.17 -3.41 1.12
N ASP A 76 36.94 -2.58 1.81
CA ASP A 76 37.34 -1.22 1.43
C ASP A 76 38.25 -1.29 0.20
N PHE A 77 37.67 -1.32 -1.00
CA PHE A 77 38.42 -1.41 -2.25
C PHE A 77 38.67 -0.01 -2.81
N ASP A 78 39.80 0.57 -2.42
CA ASP A 78 40.34 1.80 -3.01
C ASP A 78 40.80 1.51 -4.46
N LEU A 79 39.86 1.66 -5.40
CA LEU A 79 40.12 1.60 -6.83
C LEU A 79 40.88 2.86 -7.23
N SER A 80 42.18 2.74 -7.45
CA SER A 80 42.97 3.82 -8.06
C SER A 80 42.30 4.32 -9.35
N GLU A 81 42.33 5.63 -9.63
CA GLU A 81 41.69 6.24 -10.81
C GLU A 81 42.05 5.54 -12.14
N ASN A 82 43.21 4.90 -12.21
CA ASN A 82 43.64 4.13 -13.38
C ASN A 82 42.82 2.85 -13.61
N ALA A 83 42.36 2.20 -12.54
CA ALA A 83 41.49 1.03 -12.63
C ALA A 83 40.06 1.43 -13.06
N ILE A 84 39.58 2.59 -12.61
CA ILE A 84 38.29 3.15 -13.03
C ILE A 84 38.32 3.51 -14.52
N ASN A 85 39.38 4.19 -14.99
CA ASN A 85 39.52 4.55 -16.40
C ASN A 85 39.66 3.32 -17.32
N ALA A 86 40.30 2.24 -16.85
CA ALA A 86 40.37 0.99 -17.59
C ALA A 86 38.97 0.34 -17.75
N ILE A 87 38.19 0.27 -16.66
CA ILE A 87 36.81 -0.25 -16.69
C ILE A 87 35.92 0.61 -17.61
N VAL A 88 35.99 1.94 -17.48
CA VAL A 88 35.21 2.89 -18.29
C VAL A 88 35.61 2.84 -19.77
N SER A 89 36.86 2.47 -20.10
CA SER A 89 37.32 2.30 -21.48
C SER A 89 36.96 0.94 -22.09
N GLU A 90 36.81 -0.11 -21.27
CA GLU A 90 36.38 -1.44 -21.70
C GLU A 90 34.86 -1.55 -21.84
N THR A 91 34.11 -0.85 -20.99
CA THR A 91 32.70 -0.61 -21.21
C THR A 91 32.57 0.49 -22.26
N ASN A 92 32.15 0.18 -23.48
CA ASN A 92 31.68 1.17 -24.45
C ASN A 92 30.47 1.93 -23.88
N ILE A 93 30.68 2.81 -22.91
CA ILE A 93 29.71 3.82 -22.48
C ILE A 93 29.83 4.97 -23.50
N THR A 94 29.58 4.66 -24.76
CA THR A 94 28.76 5.58 -25.54
C THR A 94 27.40 5.48 -24.87
N SER A 95 27.19 6.33 -23.87
CA SER A 95 25.90 6.51 -23.23
C SER A 95 24.86 6.62 -24.34
N ASN A 96 24.04 5.58 -24.51
CA ASN A 96 22.84 5.61 -25.33
C ASN A 96 21.85 6.54 -24.63
N VAL A 97 22.15 7.85 -24.64
CA VAL A 97 21.30 8.91 -24.09
C VAL A 97 19.91 8.80 -24.71
N ASP A 98 19.85 8.39 -25.98
CA ASP A 98 18.62 8.16 -26.73
C ASP A 98 17.73 7.07 -26.09
N MET A 99 18.30 5.99 -25.55
CA MET A 99 17.50 4.93 -24.90
C MET A 99 16.95 5.35 -23.53
N LEU A 100 17.73 6.10 -22.74
CA LEU A 100 17.25 6.65 -21.47
C LEU A 100 16.22 7.76 -21.70
N GLN A 101 16.41 8.59 -22.72
CA GLN A 101 15.41 9.58 -23.12
C GLN A 101 14.12 8.91 -23.56
N ASP A 102 14.19 7.85 -24.37
CA ASP A 102 13.00 7.11 -24.79
C ASP A 102 12.28 6.46 -23.61
N GLU A 103 13.00 5.91 -22.64
CA GLU A 103 12.41 5.32 -21.43
C GLU A 103 11.74 6.37 -20.53
N VAL A 104 12.39 7.54 -20.35
CA VAL A 104 11.81 8.67 -19.59
C VAL A 104 10.62 9.28 -20.34
N VAL A 105 10.69 9.45 -21.66
CA VAL A 105 9.59 9.95 -22.49
C VAL A 105 8.44 8.95 -22.50
N THR A 106 8.72 7.65 -22.49
CA THR A 106 7.72 6.59 -22.36
C THR A 106 7.04 6.63 -21.00
N ALA A 107 7.80 6.80 -19.91
CA ALA A 107 7.25 6.94 -18.56
C ALA A 107 6.45 8.23 -18.35
N LEU A 108 6.79 9.32 -19.06
CA LEU A 108 6.09 10.62 -18.99
C LEU A 108 4.95 10.75 -20.01
N ASN A 109 4.90 9.89 -21.03
CA ASN A 109 3.80 9.85 -21.98
C ASN A 109 2.56 9.26 -21.30
N ASN A 110 1.56 10.10 -21.05
CA ASN A 110 0.26 9.70 -20.50
C ASN A 110 -0.52 8.66 -21.35
N ASN A 111 -0.03 8.32 -22.55
CA ASN A 111 -0.62 7.35 -23.46
C ASN A 111 0.09 5.98 -23.42
N TYR A 112 1.13 5.82 -22.61
CA TYR A 112 1.74 4.52 -22.38
C TYR A 112 0.97 3.82 -21.26
N GLU A 113 0.24 2.77 -21.60
CA GLU A 113 -0.42 1.87 -20.65
C GLU A 113 0.65 1.09 -19.88
N VAL A 114 1.36 1.75 -18.97
CA VAL A 114 1.87 1.02 -17.81
C VAL A 114 0.62 0.55 -17.09
N ASN A 115 0.43 -0.76 -16.99
CA ASN A 115 -0.50 -1.36 -16.05
C ASN A 115 0.02 -1.05 -14.64
N GLY A 116 -0.16 0.21 -14.22
CA GLY A 116 0.29 0.73 -12.96
C GLY A 116 -0.46 0.00 -11.87
N ILE A 117 0.21 -0.93 -11.20
CA ILE A 117 -0.34 -1.61 -10.04
C ILE A 117 -0.44 -0.57 -8.93
N THR A 118 -1.65 -0.14 -8.60
CA THR A 118 -1.88 0.80 -7.51
C THR A 118 -1.58 0.10 -6.18
N GLN A 119 -0.66 0.68 -5.40
CA GLN A 119 -0.28 0.09 -4.12
C GLN A 119 -1.31 0.39 -3.03
N CYS A 120 -1.68 -0.63 -2.25
CA CYS A 120 -2.50 -0.49 -1.06
C CYS A 120 -1.62 -0.23 0.17
N ILE A 121 -1.52 1.03 0.61
CA ILE A 121 -0.73 1.40 1.80
C ILE A 121 -1.63 1.39 3.04
N ARG A 122 -1.22 0.70 4.10
CA ARG A 122 -1.96 0.68 5.37
C ARG A 122 -1.78 2.01 6.11
N CYS A 123 -2.88 2.57 6.59
CA CYS A 123 -2.90 3.82 7.33
C CYS A 123 -2.14 3.70 8.65
N SER A 124 -1.05 4.46 8.81
CA SER A 124 -0.21 4.43 10.01
C SER A 124 -0.98 4.77 11.28
N VAL A 125 -1.94 5.70 11.22
CA VAL A 125 -2.77 6.08 12.38
C VAL A 125 -3.64 4.92 12.84
N HIS A 126 -4.26 4.21 11.89
CA HIS A 126 -5.08 3.05 12.21
C HIS A 126 -4.21 1.90 12.75
N THR A 127 -3.09 1.61 12.10
CA THR A 127 -2.14 0.58 12.56
C THR A 127 -1.63 0.88 13.97
N PHE A 128 -1.30 2.14 14.26
CA PHE A 128 -0.89 2.56 15.61
C PHE A 128 -2.03 2.39 16.62
N GLN A 129 -3.27 2.74 16.24
CA GLN A 129 -4.43 2.51 17.09
C GLN A 129 -4.60 1.02 17.41
N LEU A 130 -4.43 0.12 16.44
CA LEU A 130 -4.49 -1.33 16.66
C LEU A 130 -3.36 -1.82 17.58
N CYS A 131 -2.16 -1.25 17.47
CA CYS A 131 -1.05 -1.54 18.38
C CYS A 131 -1.40 -1.15 19.82
N VAL A 132 -1.93 0.06 20.04
CA VAL A 132 -2.39 0.51 21.36
C VAL A 132 -3.51 -0.39 21.87
N GLU A 133 -4.50 -0.72 21.05
CA GLU A 133 -5.59 -1.61 21.44
C GLU A 133 -5.07 -2.99 21.88
N SER A 134 -4.06 -3.51 21.17
CA SER A 134 -3.43 -4.79 21.48
C SER A 134 -2.69 -4.74 22.80
N GLY A 135 -1.91 -3.67 23.06
CA GLY A 135 -1.29 -3.45 24.37
C GLY A 135 -2.30 -3.32 25.51
N MET A 136 -3.46 -2.72 25.24
CA MET A 136 -4.55 -2.58 26.21
C MET A 136 -5.24 -3.92 26.53
N LYS A 137 -4.96 -4.99 25.77
CA LYS A 137 -5.45 -6.36 26.03
C LYS A 137 -4.58 -7.11 27.07
N GLU A 138 -3.47 -6.56 27.52
CA GLU A 138 -2.66 -7.15 28.60
C GLU A 138 -3.49 -7.33 29.90
N PRO A 139 -3.46 -8.49 30.59
CA PRO A 139 -4.38 -8.80 31.69
C PRO A 139 -4.42 -7.75 32.82
N LEU A 140 -3.26 -7.21 33.21
CA LEU A 140 -3.18 -6.18 34.24
C LEU A 140 -3.85 -4.87 33.79
N ILE A 141 -3.61 -4.46 32.54
CA ILE A 141 -4.18 -3.27 31.94
C ILE A 141 -5.70 -3.45 31.74
N GLN A 142 -6.15 -4.60 31.24
CA GLN A 142 -7.57 -4.90 31.10
C GLN A 142 -8.32 -4.84 32.44
N LYS A 143 -7.73 -5.36 33.52
CA LYS A 143 -8.33 -5.31 34.86
C LYS A 143 -8.47 -3.87 35.35
N LEU A 144 -7.45 -3.03 35.14
CA LEU A 144 -7.50 -1.60 35.45
C LEU A 144 -8.57 -0.90 34.62
N LEU A 145 -8.55 -1.06 33.29
CA LEU A 145 -9.53 -0.47 32.37
C LEU A 145 -10.97 -0.85 32.72
N THR A 146 -11.20 -2.11 33.12
CA THR A 146 -12.54 -2.57 33.53
C THR A 146 -13.03 -1.84 34.77
N LYS A 147 -12.17 -1.63 35.78
CA LYS A 147 -12.52 -0.83 36.97
C LYS A 147 -12.79 0.62 36.59
N THR A 148 -11.93 1.23 35.78
CA THR A 148 -12.09 2.61 35.32
C THR A 148 -13.39 2.79 34.54
N ARG A 149 -13.70 1.89 33.59
CA ARG A 149 -14.96 1.91 32.81
C ARG A 149 -16.20 1.81 33.71
N LYS A 150 -16.15 1.03 34.81
CA LYS A 150 -17.24 0.97 35.80
C LYS A 150 -17.48 2.33 36.47
N VAL A 151 -16.40 2.99 36.92
CA VAL A 151 -16.48 4.33 37.51
C VAL A 151 -17.04 5.34 36.50
N VAL A 152 -16.49 5.37 35.28
CA VAL A 152 -16.96 6.26 34.20
C VAL A 152 -18.43 6.01 33.87
N LYS A 153 -18.88 4.75 33.84
CA LYS A 153 -20.29 4.42 33.60
C LYS A 153 -21.19 5.01 34.69
N VAL A 154 -20.82 4.88 35.97
CA VAL A 154 -21.57 5.47 37.10
C VAL A 154 -21.62 7.00 37.00
N LEU A 155 -20.50 7.65 36.65
CA LEU A 155 -20.45 9.11 36.50
C LEU A 155 -21.28 9.60 35.32
N ARG A 156 -21.27 8.87 34.19
CA ARG A 156 -22.03 9.22 32.97
C ARG A 156 -23.54 9.05 33.13
N THR A 157 -24.00 8.09 33.93
CA THR A 157 -25.42 7.73 34.04
C THR A 157 -26.10 8.26 35.31
N ARG A 158 -25.57 9.30 35.96
CA ARG A 158 -26.29 9.91 37.09
C ARG A 158 -27.57 10.58 36.61
N SER A 159 -28.70 9.93 36.84
CA SER A 159 -30.01 10.57 36.79
C SER A 159 -30.12 11.47 38.03
N TYR A 160 -30.29 12.77 37.82
CA TYR A 160 -30.70 13.65 38.91
C TYR A 160 -32.10 13.20 39.35
N ALA A 161 -32.22 12.67 40.57
CA ALA A 161 -33.53 12.53 41.20
C ALA A 161 -33.98 13.95 41.55
N ALA A 162 -34.96 14.46 40.80
CA ALA A 162 -35.68 15.69 41.12
C ALA A 162 -36.68 15.44 42.24
#